data_AF-A0A554J522-F1
#
_entry.id   AF-A0A554J522-F1
#
_cell.length_a   1.000
_cell.length_b   1.000
_cell.length_c   1.000
_cell.angle_alpha   90.00
_cell.angle_beta   90.00
_cell.angle_gamma   90.00
#
_symmetry.space_group_name_H-M   'P 1'
#
loop_
_entity.id
_entity.type
_entity.pdbx_description
1 polymer ?
#
loop_
_entity_poly.entity_id
_entity_poly.type
_entity_poly.pdbx_seq_one_letter_code
_entity_poly.pdbx_strand_id
1 'polypeptide(L)'
;MCAPIAWTRDLLPPGTFWSNDEFTRDRVAAIQLVRKIGRMLAAEHPEVAELYRDTNEMLTCLDIARRILSDEEVARSPDVASKAVVYALKLLIPEQERAQITHIRRGQHIRQRWDFTSEEFRAHCRAAAQKRHEKCGVDVPAMLGGRGRTAWILEEKRALMELAASGAYVGVCGGPDYGHIAVLLNERFHQGHPVRYENSCTSMAAYLKRKKR
;
A
#
# COMPACT_ATOMS: atom_id res chain seq x y z
N MET A 1 13.94 -2.90 34.87
CA MET A 1 14.19 -2.65 33.44
C MET A 1 13.52 -3.76 32.65
N CYS A 2 12.40 -3.48 31.98
CA CYS A 2 11.68 -4.48 31.17
C CYS A 2 12.19 -4.45 29.73
N ALA A 3 12.53 -5.62 29.19
CA ALA A 3 13.02 -5.78 27.82
C ALA A 3 11.96 -5.35 26.79
N PRO A 4 12.35 -4.79 25.64
CA PRO A 4 11.42 -4.42 24.59
C PRO A 4 10.86 -5.68 23.91
N ILE A 5 9.53 -5.77 23.87
CA ILE A 5 8.82 -6.83 23.13
C ILE A 5 9.03 -6.58 21.63
N ALA A 6 9.67 -7.52 20.94
CA ALA A 6 9.79 -7.51 19.49
C ALA A 6 8.43 -7.86 18.86
N TRP A 7 7.68 -6.87 18.40
CA TRP A 7 6.40 -7.08 17.74
C TRP A 7 6.63 -7.38 16.24
N THR A 8 6.34 -8.62 15.83
CA THR A 8 6.42 -9.07 14.44
C THR A 8 5.26 -8.52 13.59
N ARG A 9 5.56 -8.25 12.31
CA ARG A 9 4.68 -7.68 11.27
C ARG A 9 3.34 -8.40 11.09
N ASP A 10 3.23 -9.65 11.52
CA ASP A 10 2.12 -10.54 11.18
C ASP A 10 0.85 -10.33 12.02
N LEU A 11 0.91 -9.46 13.04
CA LEU A 11 -0.21 -9.23 13.98
C LEU A 11 -1.13 -8.04 13.61
N LEU A 12 -0.86 -7.35 12.49
CA LEU A 12 -1.53 -6.11 12.10
C LEU A 12 -2.37 -6.27 10.83
N PRO A 13 -3.66 -5.92 10.85
CA PRO A 13 -4.52 -6.04 9.67
C PRO A 13 -4.14 -5.01 8.60
N PRO A 14 -4.13 -5.40 7.31
CA PRO A 14 -3.79 -4.50 6.21
C PRO A 14 -4.76 -3.31 6.14
N GLY A 15 -4.21 -2.12 5.86
CA GLY A 15 -4.93 -0.83 5.77
C GLY A 15 -4.77 0.12 6.98
N THR A 16 -3.95 -0.25 7.97
CA THR A 16 -3.60 0.63 9.10
C THR A 16 -2.36 1.46 8.77
N PHE A 17 -2.48 2.79 8.92
CA PHE A 17 -1.44 3.84 8.89
C PHE A 17 -0.05 3.42 8.35
N TRP A 18 0.16 3.58 7.04
CA TRP A 18 1.50 3.52 6.45
C TRP A 18 1.91 4.92 6.00
N SER A 19 2.70 5.61 6.82
CA SER A 19 3.79 6.47 6.34
C SER A 19 5.07 5.89 6.96
N ASN A 20 6.21 6.07 6.29
CA ASN A 20 7.55 5.58 6.67
C ASN A 20 8.07 6.08 8.03
N ASP A 21 7.20 6.62 8.89
CA ASP A 21 7.53 7.06 10.24
C ASP A 21 7.44 5.89 11.21
N GLU A 22 8.46 5.78 12.07
CA GLU A 22 8.59 4.82 13.15
C GLU A 22 7.26 4.57 13.89
N PHE A 23 7.08 3.35 14.41
CA PHE A 23 5.95 3.03 15.29
C PHE A 23 6.05 3.82 16.59
N THR A 24 5.60 5.08 16.56
CA THR A 24 5.54 5.94 17.73
C THR A 24 4.54 5.37 18.74
N ARG A 25 4.77 5.65 20.03
CA ARG A 25 3.88 5.20 21.12
C ARG A 25 2.42 5.62 20.88
N ASP A 26 2.22 6.80 20.31
CA ASP A 26 0.89 7.35 20.01
C ASP A 26 0.18 6.56 18.91
N ARG A 27 0.90 6.10 17.87
CA ARG A 27 0.33 5.22 16.84
C ARG A 27 -0.09 3.88 17.41
N VAL A 28 0.73 3.31 18.30
CA VAL A 28 0.39 2.05 18.99
C VAL A 28 -0.85 2.24 19.86
N ALA A 29 -0.91 3.31 20.65
CA ALA A 29 -2.06 3.64 21.48
C ALA A 29 -3.34 3.83 20.63
N ALA A 30 -3.25 4.54 19.50
CA ALA A 30 -4.37 4.72 18.57
C ALA A 30 -4.85 3.38 18.00
N ILE A 31 -3.95 2.46 17.62
CA ILE A 31 -4.31 1.13 17.12
C ILE A 31 -5.03 0.31 18.21
N GLN A 32 -4.54 0.36 19.45
CA GLN A 32 -5.19 -0.32 20.57
C GLN A 32 -6.58 0.26 20.85
N LEU A 33 -6.72 1.58 20.79
CA LEU A 33 -7.99 2.27 21.00
C LEU A 33 -9.00 1.92 19.90
N VAL A 34 -8.58 1.90 18.63
CA VAL A 34 -9.40 1.43 17.49
C VAL A 34 -9.92 0.02 17.73
N ARG A 35 -9.06 -0.90 18.19
CA ARG A 35 -9.47 -2.29 18.49
C ARG A 35 -10.47 -2.34 19.64
N LYS A 36 -10.24 -1.58 20.72
CA LYS A 36 -11.12 -1.53 21.89
C LYS A 36 -12.51 -1.03 21.49
N ILE A 37 -12.58 0.15 20.89
CA ILE A 37 -13.85 0.76 20.46
C ILE A 37 -14.52 -0.10 19.39
N GLY A 38 -13.76 -0.62 18.42
CA GLY A 38 -14.33 -1.46 17.36
C GLY A 38 -14.94 -2.77 17.88
N ARG A 39 -14.38 -3.39 18.92
CA ARG A 39 -14.99 -4.56 19.58
C ARG A 39 -16.25 -4.19 20.35
N MET A 40 -16.22 -3.08 21.08
CA MET A 40 -17.39 -2.53 21.79
C MET A 40 -18.52 -2.26 20.81
N LEU A 41 -18.25 -1.54 19.70
CA LEU A 41 -19.22 -1.31 18.63
C LEU A 41 -19.78 -2.61 18.05
N ALA A 42 -18.95 -3.63 17.81
CA ALA A 42 -19.44 -4.90 17.30
C ALA A 42 -20.32 -5.68 18.29
N ALA A 43 -20.10 -5.52 19.59
CA ALA A 43 -20.85 -6.22 20.63
C ALA A 43 -22.14 -5.48 21.03
N GLU A 44 -22.06 -4.16 21.17
CA GLU A 44 -23.12 -3.32 21.75
C GLU A 44 -23.95 -2.60 20.67
N HIS A 45 -23.38 -2.42 19.47
CA HIS A 45 -24.01 -1.68 18.36
C HIS A 45 -23.96 -2.46 17.03
N PRO A 46 -24.52 -3.68 16.95
CA PRO A 46 -24.51 -4.47 15.72
C PRO A 46 -25.22 -3.77 14.54
N GLU A 47 -26.10 -2.80 14.81
CA GLU A 47 -26.75 -1.93 13.81
C GLU A 47 -25.76 -1.15 12.92
N VAL A 48 -24.49 -1.03 13.34
CA VAL A 48 -23.38 -0.55 12.49
C VAL A 48 -23.34 -1.28 11.14
N ALA A 49 -23.59 -2.60 11.15
CA ALA A 49 -23.56 -3.40 9.93
C ALA A 49 -24.72 -3.05 8.99
N GLU A 50 -25.93 -2.84 9.52
CA GLU A 50 -27.10 -2.45 8.73
C GLU A 50 -26.94 -1.06 8.12
N LEU A 51 -26.47 -0.09 8.91
CA LEU A 51 -26.14 1.26 8.41
C LEU A 51 -25.07 1.22 7.31
N TYR A 52 -24.16 0.25 7.35
CA TYR A 52 -23.16 0.06 6.31
C TYR A 52 -23.69 -0.69 5.08
N ARG A 53 -24.63 -1.62 5.27
CA ARG A 53 -25.31 -2.35 4.19
C ARG A 53 -26.25 -1.47 3.39
N ASP A 54 -26.84 -0.45 4.03
CA ASP A 54 -27.72 0.48 3.34
C ASP A 54 -26.97 1.30 2.28
N THR A 55 -27.13 0.88 1.03
CA THR A 55 -26.55 1.55 -0.13
C THR A 55 -27.38 2.73 -0.63
N ASN A 56 -28.52 3.06 -0.02
CA ASN A 56 -29.29 4.25 -0.39
C ASN A 56 -28.77 5.48 0.36
N GLU A 57 -28.43 5.35 1.65
CA GLU A 57 -28.02 6.48 2.49
C GLU A 57 -26.50 6.79 2.43
N MET A 58 -25.68 5.89 1.88
CA MET A 58 -24.25 6.11 1.57
C MET A 58 -23.36 6.68 2.70
N LEU A 59 -23.74 6.48 3.97
CA LEU A 59 -23.02 6.99 5.15
C LEU A 59 -21.56 6.55 5.23
N THR A 60 -20.62 7.49 5.34
CA THR A 60 -19.21 7.11 5.56
C THR A 60 -19.04 6.43 6.93
N CYS A 61 -17.93 5.72 7.13
CA CYS A 61 -17.65 5.14 8.45
C CYS A 61 -17.55 6.20 9.56
N LEU A 62 -17.20 7.44 9.21
CA LEU A 62 -17.24 8.57 10.15
C LEU A 62 -18.68 9.01 10.44
N ASP A 63 -19.56 9.04 9.45
CA ASP A 63 -20.97 9.38 9.65
C ASP A 63 -21.68 8.31 10.50
N ILE A 64 -21.37 7.03 10.26
CA ILE A 64 -21.84 5.94 11.12
C ILE A 64 -21.30 6.11 12.55
N ALA A 65 -20.03 6.49 12.71
CA ALA A 65 -19.48 6.75 14.04
C ALA A 65 -20.22 7.89 14.76
N ARG A 66 -20.56 8.98 14.06
CA ARG A 66 -21.34 10.11 14.62
C ARG A 66 -22.77 9.75 15.01
N ARG A 67 -23.35 8.70 14.42
CA ARG A 67 -24.69 8.24 14.79
C ARG A 67 -24.72 7.44 16.10
N ILE A 68 -23.58 6.93 16.54
CA ILE A 68 -23.50 5.91 17.59
C ILE A 68 -22.66 6.38 18.77
N LEU A 69 -21.49 6.95 18.50
CA LEU A 69 -20.60 7.51 19.51
C LEU A 69 -21.03 8.94 19.83
N SER A 70 -20.63 9.44 21.00
CA SER A 70 -20.89 10.83 21.36
C SER A 70 -20.11 11.80 20.45
N ASP A 71 -20.67 12.98 20.22
CA ASP A 71 -20.01 14.02 19.42
C ASP A 71 -18.62 14.40 19.99
N GLU A 72 -18.46 14.37 21.32
CA GLU A 72 -17.19 14.66 21.98
C GLU A 72 -16.13 13.60 21.66
N GLU A 73 -16.49 12.32 21.67
CA GLU A 73 -15.57 11.22 21.33
C GLU A 73 -15.13 11.28 19.87
N VAL A 74 -16.06 11.57 18.96
CA VAL A 74 -15.76 11.69 17.53
C VAL A 74 -14.93 12.94 17.24
N ALA A 75 -15.24 14.07 17.88
CA ALA A 75 -14.49 15.32 17.69
C ALA A 75 -13.04 15.22 18.17
N ARG A 76 -12.80 14.50 19.28
CA ARG A 76 -11.46 14.32 19.84
C ARG A 76 -10.54 13.51 18.92
N SER A 77 -11.06 12.51 18.21
CA SER A 77 -10.26 11.63 17.35
C SER A 77 -11.09 11.01 16.22
N PRO A 78 -11.44 11.78 15.18
CA PRO A 78 -12.33 11.31 14.11
C PRO A 78 -11.75 10.14 13.31
N ASP A 79 -10.43 10.10 13.14
CA ASP A 79 -9.73 8.99 12.47
C ASP A 79 -9.83 7.68 13.27
N VAL A 80 -9.74 7.76 14.60
CA VAL A 80 -9.89 6.60 15.48
C VAL A 80 -11.32 6.10 15.43
N ALA A 81 -12.31 7.00 15.52
CA ALA A 81 -13.73 6.67 15.45
C ALA A 81 -14.09 5.99 14.12
N SER A 82 -13.69 6.58 13.00
CA SER A 82 -13.91 6.01 11.66
C SER A 82 -13.25 4.63 11.50
N LYS A 83 -12.00 4.47 11.97
CA LYS A 83 -11.30 3.17 11.91
C LYS A 83 -11.88 2.13 12.86
N ALA A 84 -12.44 2.54 14.00
CA ALA A 84 -13.14 1.66 14.92
C ALA A 84 -14.40 1.08 14.27
N VAL A 85 -15.18 1.88 13.55
CA VAL A 85 -16.31 1.40 12.73
C VAL A 85 -15.82 0.40 11.67
N VAL A 86 -14.74 0.70 10.94
CA VAL A 86 -14.17 -0.24 9.97
C VAL A 86 -13.76 -1.56 10.65
N TYR A 87 -13.21 -1.50 11.87
CA TYR A 87 -12.86 -2.69 12.63
C TYR A 87 -14.11 -3.47 13.05
N ALA A 88 -15.17 -2.80 13.52
CA ALA A 88 -16.44 -3.43 13.87
C ALA A 88 -17.07 -4.14 12.65
N LEU A 89 -17.09 -3.49 11.49
CA LEU A 89 -17.56 -4.09 10.24
C LEU A 89 -16.76 -5.34 9.81
N LYS A 90 -15.47 -5.42 10.18
CA LYS A 90 -14.67 -6.63 9.96
C LYS A 90 -15.09 -7.80 10.83
N LEU A 91 -15.64 -7.53 12.02
CA LEU A 91 -16.16 -8.54 12.94
C LEU A 91 -17.59 -8.95 12.58
N LEU A 92 -18.41 -7.98 12.16
CA LEU A 92 -19.85 -8.16 11.92
C LEU A 92 -20.19 -8.69 10.52
N ILE A 93 -19.36 -8.39 9.51
CA ILE A 93 -19.66 -8.69 8.11
C ILE A 93 -18.56 -9.58 7.51
N PRO A 94 -18.91 -10.72 6.88
CA PRO A 94 -17.97 -11.54 6.12
C PRO A 94 -17.20 -10.74 5.07
N GLU A 95 -15.95 -11.14 4.80
CA GLU A 95 -15.08 -10.39 3.88
C GLU A 95 -15.63 -10.28 2.46
N GLN A 96 -16.21 -11.36 1.93
CA GLN A 96 -16.79 -11.37 0.59
C GLN A 96 -17.96 -10.39 0.47
N GLU A 97 -18.88 -10.41 1.43
CA GLU A 97 -20.03 -9.51 1.48
C GLU A 97 -19.57 -8.05 1.62
N ARG A 98 -18.65 -7.77 2.54
CA ARG A 98 -18.09 -6.42 2.74
C ARG A 98 -17.40 -5.89 1.47
N ALA A 99 -16.69 -6.75 0.74
CA ALA A 99 -16.06 -6.38 -0.52
C ALA A 99 -17.09 -6.04 -1.61
N GLN A 100 -18.19 -6.79 -1.70
CA GLN A 100 -19.29 -6.51 -2.63
C GLN A 100 -19.98 -5.18 -2.30
N ILE A 101 -20.32 -4.93 -1.03
CA ILE A 101 -20.91 -3.67 -0.58
C ILE A 101 -19.97 -2.50 -0.90
N THR A 102 -18.68 -2.62 -0.56
CA THR A 102 -17.66 -1.60 -0.86
C THR A 102 -17.59 -1.30 -2.36
N HIS A 103 -17.67 -2.33 -3.20
CA HIS A 103 -17.67 -2.18 -4.66
C HIS A 103 -18.88 -1.40 -5.15
N ILE A 104 -20.09 -1.74 -4.68
CA ILE A 104 -21.33 -1.04 -5.02
C ILE A 104 -21.23 0.42 -4.60
N ARG A 105 -20.86 0.67 -3.34
CA ARG A 105 -20.75 2.03 -2.77
C ARG A 105 -19.77 2.90 -3.54
N ARG A 106 -18.60 2.35 -3.91
CA ARG A 106 -17.62 3.05 -4.74
C ARG A 106 -18.17 3.40 -6.12
N GLY A 107 -18.89 2.47 -6.76
CA GLY A 107 -19.47 2.71 -8.08
C GLY A 107 -20.57 3.79 -8.06
N GLN A 108 -21.37 3.84 -7.00
CA GLN A 108 -22.39 4.88 -6.85
C GLN A 108 -21.76 6.24 -6.57
N HIS A 109 -20.77 6.31 -5.68
CA HIS A 109 -20.07 7.58 -5.41
C HIS A 109 -19.37 8.13 -6.66
N ILE A 110 -18.80 7.27 -7.51
CA ILE A 110 -18.21 7.71 -8.78
C ILE A 110 -19.28 8.28 -9.71
N ARG A 111 -20.43 7.60 -9.84
CA ARG A 111 -21.57 8.06 -10.64
C ARG A 111 -22.09 9.41 -10.15
N GLN A 112 -22.36 9.55 -8.85
CA GLN A 112 -22.88 10.79 -8.27
C GLN A 112 -21.95 11.99 -8.48
N ARG A 113 -20.63 11.77 -8.44
CA ARG A 113 -19.65 12.86 -8.48
C ARG A 113 -19.15 13.22 -9.88
N TRP A 114 -19.05 12.25 -10.77
CA TRP A 114 -18.41 12.42 -12.08
C TRP A 114 -19.20 11.85 -13.25
N ASP A 115 -20.41 11.34 -13.01
CA ASP A 115 -21.28 10.72 -14.01
C ASP A 115 -20.58 9.61 -14.84
N PHE A 116 -19.69 8.87 -14.19
CA PHE A 116 -19.01 7.72 -14.79
C PHE A 116 -19.48 6.43 -14.15
N THR A 117 -19.56 5.35 -14.93
CA THR A 117 -19.44 4.00 -14.38
C THR A 117 -18.04 3.78 -13.79
N SER A 118 -17.91 2.77 -12.92
CA SER A 118 -16.60 2.39 -12.36
C SER A 118 -15.55 2.07 -13.44
N GLU A 119 -15.97 1.53 -14.57
CA GLU A 119 -15.06 1.16 -15.67
C GLU A 119 -14.65 2.37 -16.51
N GLU A 120 -15.59 3.25 -16.84
CA GLU A 120 -15.31 4.50 -17.56
C GLU A 120 -14.37 5.40 -16.74
N PHE A 121 -14.59 5.50 -15.43
CA PHE A 121 -13.71 6.26 -14.55
C PHE A 121 -12.27 5.70 -14.57
N ARG A 122 -12.12 4.37 -14.52
CA ARG A 122 -10.80 3.73 -14.63
C ARG A 122 -10.15 4.00 -15.99
N ALA A 123 -10.91 3.93 -17.08
CA ALA A 123 -10.43 4.24 -18.42
C ALA A 123 -9.98 5.70 -18.52
N HIS A 124 -10.79 6.63 -17.99
CA HIS A 124 -10.47 8.05 -17.92
C HIS A 124 -9.19 8.31 -17.13
N CYS A 125 -9.04 7.72 -15.93
CA CYS A 125 -7.82 7.86 -15.13
C CYS A 125 -6.58 7.31 -15.85
N ARG A 126 -6.70 6.19 -16.57
CA ARG A 126 -5.60 5.64 -17.37
C ARG A 126 -5.21 6.58 -18.51
N ALA A 127 -6.19 7.09 -19.26
CA ALA A 127 -5.94 8.04 -20.34
C ALA A 127 -5.30 9.34 -19.82
N ALA A 128 -5.78 9.87 -18.69
CA ALA A 128 -5.21 11.05 -18.05
C ALA A 128 -3.76 10.80 -17.57
N ALA A 129 -3.48 9.63 -16.97
CA ALA A 129 -2.13 9.25 -16.59
C ALA A 129 -1.20 9.15 -17.82
N GLN A 130 -1.67 8.54 -18.90
CA GLN A 130 -0.94 8.42 -20.16
C GLN A 130 -0.60 9.81 -20.74
N LYS A 131 -1.58 10.71 -20.83
CA LYS A 131 -1.35 12.10 -21.29
C LYS A 131 -0.37 12.87 -20.40
N ARG A 132 -0.41 12.66 -19.08
CA ARG A 132 0.59 13.26 -18.16
C ARG A 132 1.99 12.73 -18.44
N HIS A 133 2.14 11.43 -18.71
CA HIS A 133 3.42 10.84 -19.07
C HIS A 133 3.95 11.34 -20.41
N GLU A 134 3.08 11.57 -21.39
CA GLU A 134 3.46 12.16 -22.68
C GLU A 134 3.94 13.61 -22.54
N LYS A 135 3.29 14.40 -21.67
CA LYS A 135 3.61 15.82 -21.47
C LYS A 135 4.85 16.05 -20.62
N CYS A 136 5.01 15.30 -19.53
CA CYS A 136 6.02 15.58 -18.51
C CYS A 136 7.11 14.50 -18.41
N GLY A 137 7.03 13.43 -19.21
CA GLY A 137 7.79 12.22 -18.98
C GLY A 137 7.32 11.45 -17.74
N VAL A 138 7.78 10.21 -17.59
CA VAL A 138 7.57 9.45 -16.34
C VAL A 138 8.72 9.80 -15.40
N ASP A 139 8.42 10.45 -14.27
CA ASP A 139 9.36 10.55 -13.15
C ASP A 139 9.45 9.18 -12.45
N VAL A 140 10.20 8.28 -13.10
CA VAL A 140 10.42 6.92 -12.63
C VAL A 140 11.03 6.92 -11.22
N PRO A 141 12.00 7.79 -10.88
CA PRO A 141 12.47 7.94 -9.51
C PRO A 141 11.36 8.24 -8.49
N ALA A 142 10.54 9.27 -8.72
CA ALA A 142 9.45 9.61 -7.79
C ALA A 142 8.40 8.50 -7.68
N MET A 143 8.05 7.86 -8.81
CA MET A 143 7.11 6.74 -8.83
C MET A 143 7.63 5.54 -8.04
N LEU A 144 8.92 5.21 -8.17
CA LEU A 144 9.53 4.11 -7.41
C LEU A 144 9.65 4.48 -5.93
N GLY A 145 10.05 5.70 -5.61
CA GLY A 145 10.12 6.22 -4.24
C GLY A 145 8.76 6.17 -3.53
N GLY A 146 7.69 6.58 -4.20
CA GLY A 146 6.31 6.48 -3.67
C GLY A 146 5.83 5.04 -3.42
N ARG A 147 6.52 4.03 -3.98
CA ARG A 147 6.27 2.60 -3.73
C ARG A 147 7.28 2.00 -2.73
N GLY A 148 8.09 2.83 -2.07
CA GLY A 148 9.14 2.39 -1.15
C GLY A 148 10.30 1.65 -1.84
N ARG A 149 10.50 1.88 -3.15
CA ARG A 149 11.56 1.24 -3.94
C ARG A 149 12.67 2.24 -4.26
N THR A 150 13.92 1.82 -4.12
CA THR A 150 15.07 2.62 -4.53
C THR A 150 15.22 2.58 -6.05
N ALA A 151 15.23 3.75 -6.69
CA ALA A 151 15.45 3.86 -8.12
C ALA A 151 16.87 3.40 -8.51
N TRP A 152 17.05 2.96 -9.75
CA TRP A 152 18.38 2.62 -10.27
C TRP A 152 19.11 3.88 -10.72
N ILE A 153 20.26 4.14 -10.12
CA ILE A 153 21.16 5.22 -10.54
C ILE A 153 21.97 4.81 -11.77
N LEU A 154 22.60 5.77 -12.46
CA LEU A 154 23.27 5.51 -13.72
C LEU A 154 24.52 4.63 -13.54
N GLU A 155 25.26 4.88 -12.48
CA GLU A 155 26.49 4.20 -12.09
C GLU A 155 26.20 2.74 -11.78
N GLU A 156 25.11 2.48 -11.05
CA GLU A 156 24.65 1.14 -10.71
C GLU A 156 24.21 0.35 -11.96
N LYS A 157 23.52 1.00 -12.91
CA LYS A 157 23.16 0.39 -14.20
C LYS A 157 24.41 0.03 -15.03
N ARG A 158 25.44 0.88 -15.02
CA ARG A 158 26.72 0.60 -15.71
C ARG A 158 27.42 -0.58 -15.07
N ALA A 159 27.56 -0.57 -13.74
CA ALA A 159 28.17 -1.65 -12.98
C ALA A 159 27.46 -3.00 -13.21
N LEU A 160 26.12 -3.02 -13.23
CA LEU A 160 25.35 -4.22 -13.57
C LEU A 160 25.75 -4.80 -14.93
N MET A 161 25.85 -3.96 -15.96
CA MET A 161 26.18 -4.41 -17.31
C MET A 161 27.64 -4.84 -17.44
N GLU A 162 28.57 -4.18 -16.75
CA GLU A 162 29.98 -4.56 -16.69
C GLU A 162 30.16 -5.92 -16.00
N LEU A 163 29.57 -6.10 -14.82
CA LEU A 163 29.61 -7.35 -14.07
C LEU A 163 28.99 -8.50 -14.88
N ALA A 164 27.84 -8.27 -15.52
CA ALA A 164 27.19 -9.25 -16.36
C ALA A 164 27.98 -9.60 -17.64
N ALA A 165 28.86 -8.70 -18.12
CA ALA A 165 29.70 -8.94 -19.30
C ALA A 165 31.09 -9.49 -18.96
N SER A 166 31.53 -9.39 -17.70
CA SER A 166 32.88 -9.74 -17.27
C SER A 166 33.24 -11.22 -17.41
N GLY A 167 32.24 -12.11 -17.48
CA GLY A 167 32.44 -13.56 -17.47
C GLY A 167 32.96 -14.13 -16.13
N ALA A 168 33.21 -13.28 -15.12
CA ALA A 168 33.64 -13.70 -13.80
C ALA A 168 32.51 -14.28 -12.94
N TYR A 169 31.26 -13.93 -13.26
CA TYR A 169 30.05 -14.31 -12.52
C TYR A 169 29.11 -15.07 -13.44
N VAL A 170 29.36 -16.35 -13.65
CA VAL A 170 28.58 -17.23 -14.53
C VAL A 170 27.78 -18.22 -13.70
N GLY A 171 26.46 -18.20 -13.88
CA GLY A 171 25.54 -19.14 -13.25
C GLY A 171 25.49 -20.48 -13.97
N VAL A 172 24.70 -21.41 -13.42
CA VAL A 172 24.63 -22.81 -13.84
C VAL A 172 24.31 -22.99 -15.34
N CYS A 173 23.54 -22.07 -15.93
CA CYS A 173 23.12 -22.15 -17.34
C CYS A 173 24.07 -21.41 -18.32
N GLY A 174 25.28 -21.05 -17.90
CA GLY A 174 26.25 -20.32 -18.74
C GLY A 174 25.93 -18.83 -18.95
N GLY A 175 24.85 -18.33 -18.34
CA GLY A 175 24.52 -16.90 -18.30
C GLY A 175 25.07 -16.21 -17.04
N PRO A 176 24.95 -14.88 -16.94
CA PRO A 176 25.40 -14.14 -15.75
C PRO A 176 24.67 -14.59 -14.47
N ASP A 177 25.41 -14.78 -13.38
CA ASP A 177 24.83 -15.02 -12.06
C ASP A 177 24.31 -13.71 -11.46
N TYR A 178 23.04 -13.40 -11.74
CA TYR A 178 22.41 -12.18 -11.24
C TYR A 178 22.16 -12.19 -9.73
N GLY A 179 22.19 -13.35 -9.08
CA GLY A 179 22.10 -13.45 -7.62
C GLY A 179 23.36 -12.90 -6.98
N HIS A 180 24.53 -13.38 -7.42
CA HIS A 180 25.82 -12.89 -6.96
C HIS A 180 26.03 -11.41 -7.33
N ILE A 181 25.70 -11.01 -8.57
CA ILE A 181 25.80 -9.62 -9.00
C ILE A 181 24.93 -8.70 -8.12
N ALA A 182 23.74 -9.13 -7.70
CA ALA A 182 22.90 -8.34 -6.81
C ALA A 182 23.56 -8.08 -5.44
N VAL A 183 24.26 -9.07 -4.88
CA VAL A 183 25.02 -8.92 -3.62
C VAL A 183 26.09 -7.85 -3.78
N LEU A 184 26.90 -7.94 -4.84
CA LEU A 184 27.97 -6.96 -5.12
C LEU A 184 27.44 -5.54 -5.33
N LEU A 185 26.29 -5.40 -6.00
CA LEU A 185 25.65 -4.10 -6.19
C LEU A 185 25.11 -3.54 -4.87
N ASN A 186 24.56 -4.38 -4.00
CA ASN A 186 24.10 -3.95 -2.67
C ASN A 186 25.26 -3.50 -1.78
N GLU A 187 26.37 -4.22 -1.78
CA GLU A 187 27.58 -3.82 -1.06
C GLU A 187 28.11 -2.47 -1.57
N ARG A 188 28.20 -2.30 -2.90
CA ARG A 188 28.80 -1.11 -3.52
C ARG A 188 27.92 0.14 -3.43
N PHE A 189 26.60 0.02 -3.56
CA PHE A 189 25.70 1.17 -3.71
C PHE A 189 24.70 1.34 -2.57
N HIS A 190 24.48 0.31 -1.75
CA HIS A 190 23.43 0.29 -0.72
C HIS A 190 23.96 -0.10 0.66
N GLN A 191 25.28 0.01 0.90
CA GLN A 191 25.91 -0.30 2.18
C GLN A 191 25.61 -1.73 2.68
N GLY A 192 25.44 -2.66 1.74
CA GLY A 192 25.08 -4.05 2.04
C GLY A 192 23.59 -4.30 2.31
N HIS A 193 22.74 -3.27 2.30
CA HIS A 193 21.29 -3.47 2.44
C HIS A 193 20.71 -4.19 1.22
N PRO A 194 19.76 -5.14 1.41
CA PRO A 194 19.18 -5.93 0.33
C PRO A 194 18.16 -5.11 -0.49
N VAL A 195 18.65 -4.17 -1.28
CA VAL A 195 17.85 -3.30 -2.15
C VAL A 195 17.64 -3.96 -3.52
N ARG A 196 18.67 -4.64 -4.03
CA ARG A 196 18.66 -5.39 -5.28
C ARG A 196 18.60 -6.88 -5.02
N TYR A 197 17.90 -7.55 -5.91
CA TYR A 197 17.68 -8.99 -5.93
C TYR A 197 17.95 -9.52 -7.35
N GLU A 198 18.18 -10.82 -7.48
CA GLU A 198 18.41 -11.50 -8.76
C GLU A 198 17.40 -11.07 -9.84
N ASN A 199 16.11 -11.21 -9.56
CA ASN A 199 15.03 -10.84 -10.48
C ASN A 199 15.08 -9.36 -10.92
N SER A 200 15.49 -8.47 -10.02
CA SER A 200 15.61 -7.04 -10.33
C SER A 200 16.77 -6.76 -11.28
N CYS A 201 17.90 -7.45 -11.09
CA CYS A 201 19.08 -7.35 -11.93
C CYS A 201 18.82 -7.95 -13.31
N THR A 202 18.21 -9.14 -13.38
CA THR A 202 17.79 -9.79 -14.64
C THR A 202 16.87 -8.88 -15.45
N SER A 203 15.84 -8.32 -14.81
CA SER A 203 14.87 -7.44 -15.46
C SER A 203 15.53 -6.15 -15.97
N MET A 204 16.41 -5.54 -15.18
CA MET A 204 17.11 -4.32 -15.55
C MET A 204 18.12 -4.57 -16.68
N ALA A 205 18.89 -5.65 -16.63
CA ALA A 205 19.81 -6.02 -17.70
C ALA A 205 19.06 -6.27 -19.03
N ALA A 206 17.92 -6.97 -19.00
CA ALA A 206 17.08 -7.17 -20.18
C ALA A 206 16.49 -5.86 -20.71
N TYR A 207 16.11 -4.93 -19.83
CA TYR A 207 15.66 -3.59 -20.24
C TYR A 207 16.78 -2.79 -20.92
N LEU A 208 17.98 -2.75 -20.33
CA LEU A 208 19.12 -2.02 -20.87
C LEU A 208 19.60 -2.59 -22.22
N LYS A 209 19.57 -3.92 -22.39
CA LYS A 209 19.88 -4.58 -23.67
C LYS A 209 18.88 -4.21 -24.77
N ARG A 210 17.59 -4.13 -24.44
CA ARG A 210 16.53 -3.72 -25.40
C ARG A 210 16.68 -2.28 -25.84
N LYS A 211 17.07 -1.37 -24.94
CA LYS A 211 17.24 0.06 -25.23
C LYS A 211 18.47 0.38 -26.08
N LYS A 212 19.44 -0.54 -26.16
CA LYS A 212 20.64 -0.40 -27.02
C LYS A 212 20.39 -0.87 -28.47
N ARG A 213 19.27 -1.55 -28.73
CA ARG A 213 18.82 -1.92 -30.09
C ARG A 213 17.94 -0.83 -30.65
#